data_AF-A0AAN9TIA8-F1
#
_entry.id   AF-A0AAN9TIA8-F1
#
_cell.length_a   1.000
_cell.length_b   1.000
_cell.length_c   1.000
_cell.angle_alpha   90.00
_cell.angle_beta   90.00
_cell.angle_gamma   90.00
#
_symmetry.space_group_name_H-M   'P 1'
#
loop_
_entity.id
_entity.type
_entity.pdbx_description
1 polymer ?
#
loop_
_entity_poly.entity_id
_entity_poly.type
_entity_poly.pdbx_seq_one_letter_code
_entity_poly.pdbx_strand_id
1 'polypeptide(L)'
;MGERIIKIRTLNPHITCKICHGYLIDATTVTECLHTFCKSCVVKHLEEENTCPDPDCQLVIHQSHPLNYINFDRTMQDMVYKLVPGLEENEINREREFYRKRNLPYPKEVPLDNAKVKEEDSKEKGAESDYHRFDEQVNISLECIASDHLKSLKRKYIRVSSQATVTQIKKFIAKYVCDGIDKYRDVDVLCNNELLGKDHTLKFVYVTRWRFQNPPLRLQYRPSIEL
;
A
#
# COMPACT_ATOMS: atom_id res chain seq x y z
N MET A 1 6.22 23.22 -26.62
CA MET A 1 5.18 22.21 -26.89
C MET A 1 3.85 22.83 -26.53
N GLY A 2 2.89 22.90 -27.46
CA GLY A 2 1.57 23.49 -27.18
C GLY A 2 0.77 22.64 -26.18
N GLU A 3 0.01 23.30 -25.33
CA GLU A 3 -0.88 22.64 -24.36
C GLU A 3 -2.00 21.90 -25.11
N ARG A 4 -2.16 20.60 -24.84
CA ARG A 4 -3.28 19.82 -25.38
C ARG A 4 -4.48 19.97 -24.46
N ILE A 5 -5.56 20.54 -24.98
CA ILE A 5 -6.83 20.67 -24.27
C ILE A 5 -7.68 19.43 -24.54
N ILE A 6 -8.10 18.74 -23.48
CA ILE A 6 -8.97 17.56 -23.55
C ILE A 6 -10.33 17.93 -22.95
N LYS A 7 -11.42 17.56 -23.62
CA LYS A 7 -12.77 17.80 -23.10
C LYS A 7 -13.10 16.79 -22.01
N ILE A 8 -13.41 17.23 -20.79
CA ILE A 8 -13.67 16.35 -19.64
C ILE A 8 -14.70 15.24 -19.92
N ARG A 9 -15.72 15.53 -20.73
CA ARG A 9 -16.75 14.57 -21.15
C ARG A 9 -16.20 13.29 -21.80
N THR A 10 -15.03 13.34 -22.42
CA THR A 10 -14.38 12.15 -23.01
C THR A 10 -13.71 11.29 -21.97
N LEU A 11 -13.42 11.84 -20.78
CA LEU A 11 -12.83 11.12 -19.65
C LEU A 11 -13.91 10.57 -18.71
N ASN A 12 -15.07 11.22 -18.62
CA ASN A 12 -16.17 10.83 -17.73
C ASN A 12 -16.46 9.33 -17.66
N PRO A 13 -16.51 8.56 -18.76
CA PRO A 13 -16.74 7.11 -18.70
C PRO A 13 -15.73 6.33 -17.85
N HIS A 14 -14.54 6.89 -17.61
CA HIS A 14 -13.43 6.26 -16.89
C HIS A 14 -13.23 6.80 -15.46
N ILE A 15 -13.93 7.87 -15.08
CA ILE A 15 -13.74 8.56 -13.79
C ILE A 15 -15.05 8.79 -13.01
N THR A 16 -16.14 8.18 -13.47
CA THR A 16 -17.46 8.26 -12.82
C THR A 16 -17.88 6.91 -12.26
N CYS A 17 -18.54 6.95 -11.10
CA CYS A 17 -19.09 5.78 -10.43
C CYS A 17 -20.33 5.28 -11.17
N LYS A 18 -20.38 3.98 -11.47
CA LYS A 18 -21.54 3.37 -12.16
C LYS A 18 -22.80 3.26 -11.30
N ILE A 19 -22.67 3.38 -9.97
CA ILE A 19 -23.80 3.28 -9.02
C ILE A 19 -24.48 4.65 -8.84
N CYS A 20 -23.71 5.70 -8.51
CA CYS A 20 -24.29 7.02 -8.23
C CYS A 20 -24.22 7.99 -9.41
N HIS A 21 -23.55 7.61 -10.50
CA HIS A 21 -23.32 8.42 -11.71
C HIS A 21 -22.56 9.75 -11.49
N GLY A 22 -22.03 9.97 -10.29
CA GLY A 22 -21.12 11.07 -9.98
C GLY A 22 -19.64 10.72 -10.24
N TYR A 23 -18.76 11.70 -10.11
CA TYR A 23 -17.31 11.44 -10.08
C TYR A 23 -16.94 10.58 -8.87
N LEU A 24 -15.89 9.77 -9.00
CA LEU A 24 -15.40 8.90 -7.93
C LEU A 24 -14.95 9.73 -6.72
N ILE A 25 -15.53 9.41 -5.56
CA ILE A 25 -15.13 9.92 -4.23
C ILE A 25 -14.78 8.71 -3.38
N ASP A 26 -13.62 8.74 -2.75
CA ASP A 26 -13.00 7.58 -2.10
C ASP A 26 -13.02 6.35 -3.02
N ALA A 27 -12.42 6.49 -4.20
CA ALA A 27 -12.37 5.47 -5.24
C ALA A 27 -11.94 4.13 -4.64
N THR A 28 -12.75 3.12 -4.88
CA THR A 28 -12.64 1.79 -4.31
C THR A 28 -12.84 0.77 -5.43
N THR A 29 -11.84 -0.08 -5.63
CA THR A 29 -11.75 -1.00 -6.76
C THR A 29 -11.93 -2.44 -6.27
N VAL A 30 -12.73 -3.22 -7.01
CA VAL A 30 -12.88 -4.67 -6.82
C VAL A 30 -11.64 -5.39 -7.33
N THR A 31 -11.04 -6.28 -6.54
CA THR A 31 -9.76 -6.93 -6.91
C THR A 31 -9.87 -7.83 -8.13
N GLU A 32 -10.96 -8.59 -8.23
CA GLU A 32 -11.12 -9.64 -9.25
C GLU A 32 -11.43 -9.08 -10.64
N CYS A 33 -12.20 -7.99 -10.74
CA CYS A 33 -12.64 -7.43 -12.02
C CYS A 33 -12.12 -6.02 -12.32
N LEU A 34 -11.42 -5.39 -11.37
CA LEU A 34 -10.84 -4.04 -11.48
C LEU A 34 -11.85 -2.92 -11.78
N HIS A 35 -13.14 -3.14 -11.57
CA HIS A 35 -14.13 -2.06 -11.63
C HIS A 35 -14.05 -1.19 -10.37
N THR A 36 -14.12 0.13 -10.59
CA THR A 36 -13.95 1.15 -9.54
C THR A 36 -15.25 1.90 -9.28
N PHE A 37 -15.56 2.11 -8.00
CA PHE A 37 -16.76 2.79 -7.52
C PHE A 37 -16.41 3.75 -6.37
N CYS A 38 -17.35 4.57 -5.91
CA CYS A 38 -17.15 5.29 -4.64
C CYS A 38 -17.23 4.30 -3.48
N LYS A 39 -16.41 4.48 -2.42
CA LYS A 39 -16.42 3.64 -1.22
C LYS A 39 -17.83 3.42 -0.66
N SER A 40 -18.56 4.50 -0.42
CA SER A 40 -19.91 4.45 0.15
C SER A 40 -20.90 3.72 -0.75
N CYS A 41 -20.70 3.76 -2.07
CA CYS A 41 -21.59 3.11 -3.03
C CYS A 41 -21.37 1.61 -3.07
N VAL A 42 -20.10 1.17 -3.22
CA VAL A 42 -19.80 -0.27 -3.31
C VAL A 42 -19.99 -0.97 -1.97
N VAL A 43 -19.62 -0.33 -0.85
CA VAL A 43 -19.85 -0.93 0.49
C VAL A 43 -21.34 -1.15 0.72
N LYS A 44 -22.18 -0.15 0.42
CA LYS A 44 -23.64 -0.27 0.55
C LYS A 44 -24.22 -1.38 -0.35
N HIS A 45 -23.74 -1.50 -1.59
CA HIS A 45 -24.18 -2.59 -2.48
C HIS A 45 -23.83 -3.96 -1.91
N LEU A 46 -22.62 -4.10 -1.35
CA LEU A 46 -22.11 -5.35 -0.80
C LEU A 46 -22.70 -5.76 0.56
N GLU A 47 -23.58 -4.93 1.13
CA GLU A 47 -24.41 -5.31 2.29
C GLU A 47 -25.55 -6.26 1.90
N GLU A 48 -26.03 -6.18 0.65
CA GLU A 48 -27.18 -6.93 0.14
C GLU A 48 -26.77 -7.97 -0.92
N GLU A 49 -25.85 -7.60 -1.80
CA GLU A 49 -25.41 -8.42 -2.93
C GLU A 49 -23.92 -8.81 -2.79
N ASN A 50 -23.50 -9.90 -3.42
CA ASN A 50 -22.09 -10.32 -3.40
C ASN A 50 -21.41 -10.25 -4.77
N THR A 51 -22.04 -9.57 -5.71
CA THR A 51 -21.60 -9.41 -7.10
C THR A 51 -21.01 -8.02 -7.37
N CYS A 52 -20.30 -7.90 -8.49
CA CYS A 52 -19.83 -6.61 -8.98
C CYS A 52 -21.04 -5.73 -9.34
N PRO A 53 -21.11 -4.47 -8.87
CA PRO A 53 -22.20 -3.56 -9.18
C PRO A 53 -22.27 -3.12 -10.66
N ASP A 54 -21.23 -3.39 -11.47
CA ASP A 54 -21.25 -3.06 -12.89
C ASP A 54 -22.23 -3.99 -13.64
N PRO A 55 -23.26 -3.47 -14.34
CA PRO A 55 -24.25 -4.27 -15.07
C PRO A 55 -23.64 -5.19 -16.14
N ASP A 56 -22.52 -4.79 -16.73
CA ASP A 56 -21.86 -5.56 -17.78
C ASP A 56 -20.89 -6.61 -17.20
N CYS A 57 -20.68 -6.63 -15.88
CA CYS A 57 -19.76 -7.54 -15.19
C CYS A 57 -20.50 -8.62 -14.38
N GLN A 58 -21.28 -8.22 -13.37
CA GLN A 58 -22.03 -9.09 -12.45
C GLN A 58 -21.23 -10.29 -11.86
N LEU A 59 -19.90 -10.20 -11.83
CA LEU A 59 -19.03 -11.23 -11.27
C LEU A 59 -19.26 -11.37 -9.76
N VAL A 60 -19.45 -12.58 -9.26
CA VAL A 60 -19.46 -12.85 -7.81
C VAL A 60 -18.07 -12.53 -7.23
N ILE A 61 -18.00 -11.49 -6.41
CA ILE A 61 -16.75 -11.00 -5.79
C ILE A 61 -16.23 -12.03 -4.78
N HIS A 62 -17.11 -12.49 -3.90
CA HIS A 62 -16.84 -13.59 -2.97
C HIS A 62 -18.14 -14.12 -2.35
N GLN A 63 -18.22 -15.41 -2.06
CA GLN A 63 -19.43 -16.07 -1.54
C GLN A 63 -19.91 -15.62 -0.16
N SER A 64 -19.12 -14.86 0.61
CA SER A 64 -19.42 -14.59 2.04
C SER A 64 -18.74 -13.34 2.58
N HIS A 65 -17.57 -12.99 2.05
CA HIS A 65 -16.78 -11.85 2.53
C HIS A 65 -16.39 -10.91 1.37
N PRO A 66 -17.35 -10.39 0.58
CA PRO A 66 -17.04 -9.56 -0.59
C PRO A 66 -16.29 -8.27 -0.22
N LEU A 67 -16.51 -7.72 0.98
CA LEU A 67 -15.80 -6.54 1.49
C LEU A 67 -14.27 -6.73 1.63
N ASN A 68 -13.79 -7.97 1.76
CA ASN A 68 -12.34 -8.24 1.84
C ASN A 68 -11.65 -8.17 0.46
N TYR A 69 -12.43 -8.08 -0.62
CA TYR A 69 -11.96 -8.11 -2.01
C TYR A 69 -12.21 -6.78 -2.73
N ILE A 70 -12.36 -5.71 -1.94
CA ILE A 70 -12.35 -4.33 -2.41
C ILE A 70 -11.22 -3.58 -1.73
N ASN A 71 -10.56 -2.68 -2.45
CA ASN A 71 -9.46 -1.88 -1.93
C ASN A 71 -9.56 -0.43 -2.38
N PHE A 72 -9.09 0.49 -1.54
CA PHE A 72 -8.96 1.89 -1.93
C PHE A 72 -8.01 2.03 -3.11
N ASP A 73 -8.50 2.66 -4.17
CA ASP A 73 -7.73 2.99 -5.34
C ASP A 73 -7.28 4.43 -5.26
N ARG A 74 -6.23 4.65 -4.45
CA ARG A 74 -5.65 5.98 -4.24
C ARG A 74 -5.15 6.61 -5.54
N THR A 75 -4.67 5.79 -6.48
CA THR A 75 -4.16 6.31 -7.76
C THR A 75 -5.32 6.80 -8.63
N MET A 76 -6.41 6.03 -8.73
CA MET A 76 -7.62 6.49 -9.41
C MET A 76 -8.21 7.71 -8.73
N GLN A 77 -8.25 7.77 -7.40
CA GLN A 77 -8.75 8.95 -6.69
C GLN A 77 -7.90 10.20 -6.99
N ASP A 78 -6.57 10.08 -6.94
CA ASP A 78 -5.64 11.16 -7.29
C ASP A 78 -5.82 11.61 -8.73
N MET A 79 -6.02 10.67 -9.66
CA MET A 79 -6.30 10.99 -11.05
C MET A 79 -7.60 11.76 -11.19
N VAL A 80 -8.68 11.33 -10.54
CA VAL A 80 -9.99 11.99 -10.60
C VAL A 80 -9.91 13.41 -10.05
N TYR A 81 -9.26 13.63 -8.90
CA TYR A 81 -9.10 14.97 -8.32
C TYR A 81 -8.21 15.90 -9.15
N LYS A 82 -7.17 15.38 -9.79
CA LYS A 82 -6.31 16.19 -10.69
C LYS A 82 -6.98 16.52 -12.02
N LEU A 83 -7.85 15.63 -12.52
CA LEU A 83 -8.52 15.80 -13.81
C LEU A 83 -9.78 16.65 -13.74
N VAL A 84 -10.50 16.64 -12.61
CA VAL A 84 -11.78 17.34 -12.44
C VAL A 84 -11.58 18.62 -11.61
N PRO A 85 -11.63 19.81 -12.22
CA PRO A 85 -11.40 21.07 -11.50
C PRO A 85 -12.37 21.27 -10.34
N GLY A 86 -11.83 21.61 -9.17
CA GLY A 86 -12.60 21.95 -7.97
C GLY A 86 -13.29 20.77 -7.27
N LEU A 87 -13.14 19.53 -7.77
CA LEU A 87 -13.83 18.38 -7.18
C LEU A 87 -13.40 18.10 -5.73
N GLU A 88 -12.09 18.09 -5.47
CA GLU A 88 -11.54 17.83 -4.13
C GLU A 88 -11.96 18.90 -3.13
N GLU A 89 -11.81 20.18 -3.50
CA GLU A 89 -12.22 21.32 -2.67
C GLU A 89 -13.73 21.27 -2.35
N ASN A 90 -14.56 20.98 -3.36
CA ASN A 90 -16.00 20.84 -3.18
C ASN A 90 -16.33 19.69 -2.22
N GLU A 91 -15.62 18.56 -2.29
CA GLU A 91 -15.84 17.44 -1.37
C GLU A 91 -15.47 17.80 0.07
N ILE A 92 -14.31 18.43 0.28
CA ILE A 92 -13.88 18.91 1.60
C ILE A 92 -14.92 19.89 2.17
N ASN A 93 -15.42 20.81 1.35
CA ASN A 93 -16.43 21.77 1.77
C ASN A 93 -17.76 21.10 2.15
N ARG A 94 -18.20 20.08 1.39
CA ARG A 94 -19.39 19.27 1.73
C ARG A 94 -19.23 18.55 3.06
N GLU A 95 -18.05 17.96 3.30
CA GLU A 95 -17.73 17.24 4.53
C GLU A 95 -17.74 18.20 5.74
N ARG A 96 -17.05 19.33 5.65
CA ARG A 96 -17.05 20.36 6.71
C ARG A 96 -18.45 20.85 7.04
N GLU A 97 -19.26 21.13 6.01
CA GLU A 97 -20.63 21.59 6.19
C GLU A 97 -21.51 20.55 6.89
N PHE A 98 -21.31 19.26 6.61
CA PHE A 98 -22.03 18.16 7.25
C PHE A 98 -21.82 18.14 8.77
N TYR A 99 -20.56 18.29 9.21
CA TYR A 99 -20.20 18.33 10.64
C TYR A 99 -20.67 19.62 11.31
N ARG A 100 -20.48 20.76 10.64
CA ARG A 100 -20.93 22.07 11.10
C ARG A 100 -22.43 22.08 11.39
N LYS A 101 -23.26 21.58 10.46
CA LYS A 101 -24.72 21.52 10.63
C LYS A 101 -25.18 20.64 11.80
N ARG A 102 -24.34 19.69 12.24
CA ARG A 102 -24.64 18.76 13.33
C ARG A 102 -24.04 19.20 14.67
N ASN A 103 -23.37 20.36 14.70
CA ASN A 103 -22.59 20.81 15.86
C ASN A 103 -21.58 19.75 16.34
N LEU A 104 -21.02 18.97 15.41
CA LEU A 104 -20.00 17.98 15.70
C LEU A 104 -18.62 18.52 15.30
N PRO A 105 -17.55 18.19 16.04
CA PRO A 105 -16.20 18.55 15.64
C PRO A 105 -15.87 17.84 14.33
N TYR A 106 -15.32 18.60 13.37
CA TYR A 106 -14.86 18.02 12.11
C TYR A 106 -13.59 17.20 12.36
N PRO A 107 -13.59 15.86 12.15
CA PRO A 107 -12.51 14.98 12.59
C PRO A 107 -11.14 15.31 12.01
N LYS A 108 -11.10 15.96 10.84
CA LYS A 108 -9.86 16.35 10.15
C LYS A 108 -9.33 17.73 10.55
N GLU A 109 -10.06 18.48 11.39
CA GLU A 109 -9.64 19.79 11.93
C GLU A 109 -9.39 19.77 13.44
N VAL A 110 -9.80 18.74 14.18
CA VAL A 110 -9.58 18.68 15.63
C VAL A 110 -8.06 18.56 15.89
N PRO A 111 -7.43 19.53 16.58
CA PRO A 111 -6.11 19.34 17.14
C PRO A 111 -6.21 18.26 18.24
N LEU A 112 -5.26 17.32 18.26
CA LEU A 112 -5.13 16.26 19.25
C LEU A 112 -4.73 16.81 20.64
N ASP A 113 -5.50 17.73 21.23
CA ASP A 113 -5.05 18.55 22.37
C ASP A 113 -5.62 18.16 23.75
N ASN A 114 -6.18 16.96 23.94
CA ASN A 114 -6.67 16.53 25.27
C ASN A 114 -6.19 15.15 25.75
N ALA A 115 -4.93 14.81 25.47
CA ALA A 115 -4.22 13.79 26.24
C ALA A 115 -2.74 14.20 26.44
N LYS A 116 -2.47 15.00 27.48
CA LYS A 116 -1.12 15.26 27.97
C LYS A 116 -0.54 13.99 28.60
N VAL A 117 0.34 13.29 27.89
CA VAL A 117 1.59 12.78 28.47
C VAL A 117 2.72 13.24 27.55
N LYS A 118 3.63 14.03 28.12
CA LYS A 118 4.80 14.60 27.43
C LYS A 118 5.79 13.48 27.11
N GLU A 119 6.27 13.43 25.87
CA GLU A 119 7.67 13.74 25.52
C GLU A 119 7.89 13.71 23.99
N GLU A 120 8.00 14.93 23.45
CA GLU A 120 8.92 15.42 22.42
C GLU A 120 9.13 14.65 21.09
N ASP A 121 8.52 15.27 20.07
CA ASP A 121 9.11 15.67 18.77
C ASP A 121 8.96 14.73 17.54
N SER A 122 7.83 14.95 16.87
CA SER A 122 7.72 15.29 15.44
C SER A 122 7.12 14.27 14.45
N LYS A 123 5.94 14.68 13.93
CA LYS A 123 5.29 14.38 12.64
C LYS A 123 4.27 13.22 12.57
N GLU A 124 3.04 13.53 12.96
CA GLU A 124 1.86 12.76 12.51
C GLU A 124 1.25 13.42 11.27
N LYS A 125 1.61 12.91 10.10
CA LYS A 125 0.78 12.96 8.90
C LYS A 125 0.11 11.60 8.77
N GLY A 126 -1.17 11.60 8.39
CA GLY A 126 -2.09 10.45 8.38
C GLY A 126 -1.43 9.10 8.09
N ALA A 127 -1.69 8.16 9.00
CA ALA A 127 -1.11 6.83 9.13
C ALA A 127 -1.32 5.87 7.93
N GLU A 128 -1.84 6.34 6.79
CA GLU A 128 -2.02 5.52 5.57
C GLU A 128 -1.50 6.17 4.27
N SER A 129 -0.88 7.36 4.35
CA SER A 129 -0.04 7.89 3.26
C SER A 129 1.43 7.46 3.39
N ASP A 130 1.76 6.85 4.52
CA ASP A 130 3.10 6.47 4.84
C ASP A 130 3.36 5.06 4.32
N TYR A 131 4.14 4.93 3.26
CA TYR A 131 4.66 3.64 2.78
C TYR A 131 5.68 3.06 3.78
N HIS A 132 5.31 2.99 5.06
CA HIS A 132 6.15 2.62 6.18
C HIS A 132 7.44 3.47 6.29
N ARG A 133 7.40 4.75 5.93
CA ARG A 133 8.54 5.68 5.98
C ARG A 133 8.76 6.24 7.40
N PHE A 134 7.73 6.28 8.22
CA PHE A 134 7.73 6.60 9.65
C PHE A 134 7.77 5.36 10.54
N ASP A 135 7.54 4.16 10.00
CA ASP A 135 7.82 2.92 10.72
C ASP A 135 9.26 2.92 11.26
N GLU A 136 9.46 2.30 12.41
CA GLU A 136 10.79 1.96 12.92
C GLU A 136 11.60 1.32 11.78
N GLN A 137 12.71 1.95 11.39
CA GLN A 137 13.52 1.52 10.26
C GLN A 137 14.64 0.59 10.71
N VAL A 138 14.94 -0.42 9.90
CA VAL A 138 16.13 -1.27 10.07
C VAL A 138 17.09 -1.01 8.92
N ASN A 139 18.37 -0.81 9.27
CA ASN A 139 19.45 -0.81 8.28
C ASN A 139 19.91 -2.25 8.12
N ILE A 140 19.84 -2.79 6.90
CA ILE A 140 20.30 -4.13 6.58
C ILE A 140 21.44 -4.09 5.57
N SER A 141 22.32 -5.08 5.61
CA SER A 141 23.32 -5.33 4.58
C SER A 141 23.10 -6.71 3.96
N LEU A 142 23.07 -6.77 2.63
CA LEU A 142 22.82 -7.96 1.83
C LEU A 142 24.12 -8.48 1.23
N GLU A 143 24.56 -9.67 1.65
CA GLU A 143 25.79 -10.30 1.19
C GLU A 143 25.49 -11.58 0.38
N CYS A 144 26.10 -11.71 -0.80
CA CYS A 144 25.96 -12.93 -1.60
C CYS A 144 26.93 -13.99 -1.07
N ILE A 145 26.44 -15.20 -0.76
CA ILE A 145 27.30 -16.33 -0.37
C ILE A 145 27.81 -17.09 -1.61
N ALA A 146 27.09 -17.04 -2.74
CA ALA A 146 27.41 -17.82 -3.94
C ALA A 146 27.79 -16.90 -5.11
N SER A 147 29.07 -16.54 -5.21
CA SER A 147 29.62 -15.67 -6.26
C SER A 147 29.51 -16.23 -7.67
N ASP A 148 29.36 -17.56 -7.81
CA ASP A 148 29.57 -18.23 -9.09
C ASP A 148 28.28 -18.33 -9.93
N HIS A 149 27.11 -18.07 -9.32
CA HIS A 149 25.80 -18.20 -9.99
C HIS A 149 24.86 -16.99 -9.80
N LEU A 150 25.15 -16.09 -8.84
CA LEU A 150 24.37 -14.88 -8.63
C LEU A 150 25.26 -13.64 -8.66
N LYS A 151 24.80 -12.61 -9.39
CA LYS A 151 25.48 -11.31 -9.40
C LYS A 151 25.34 -10.65 -8.03
N SER A 152 26.46 -10.12 -7.51
CA SER A 152 26.40 -9.33 -6.28
C SER A 152 25.65 -8.01 -6.51
N LEU A 153 24.82 -7.63 -5.55
CA LEU A 153 24.11 -6.35 -5.55
C LEU A 153 25.09 -5.18 -5.55
N LYS A 154 24.97 -4.29 -6.56
CA LYS A 154 25.74 -3.03 -6.62
C LYS A 154 25.50 -2.13 -5.39
N ARG A 155 24.32 -2.21 -4.78
CA ARG A 155 23.94 -1.48 -3.55
C ARG A 155 23.52 -2.49 -2.49
N LYS A 156 24.46 -2.87 -1.63
CA LYS A 156 24.26 -3.92 -0.60
C LYS A 156 23.61 -3.42 0.69
N TYR A 157 23.60 -2.12 0.95
CA TYR A 157 22.99 -1.54 2.15
C TYR A 157 21.63 -0.94 1.80
N ILE A 158 20.59 -1.34 2.54
CA ILE A 158 19.26 -0.75 2.39
C ILE A 158 18.71 -0.37 3.77
N ARG A 159 17.93 0.70 3.79
CA ARG A 159 17.10 1.10 4.92
C ARG A 159 15.65 0.85 4.53
N VAL A 160 14.93 0.11 5.36
CA VAL A 160 13.56 -0.31 5.10
C VAL A 160 12.81 -0.43 6.43
N SER A 161 11.48 -0.38 6.39
CA SER A 161 10.65 -0.62 7.56
C SER A 161 10.98 -1.94 8.25
N SER A 162 10.99 -1.91 9.58
CA SER A 162 11.09 -3.09 10.44
C SER A 162 9.93 -4.07 10.25
N GLN A 163 8.79 -3.60 9.72
CA GLN A 163 7.64 -4.44 9.37
C GLN A 163 7.83 -5.18 8.05
N ALA A 164 8.86 -4.86 7.26
CA ALA A 164 9.09 -5.56 6.02
C ALA A 164 9.40 -7.04 6.27
N THR A 165 8.89 -7.92 5.40
CA THR A 165 9.06 -9.37 5.54
C THR A 165 10.24 -9.90 4.76
N VAL A 166 10.73 -11.08 5.15
CA VAL A 166 11.74 -11.83 4.40
C VAL A 166 11.31 -12.05 2.94
N THR A 167 10.01 -12.28 2.68
CA THR A 167 9.48 -12.35 1.31
C THR A 167 9.71 -11.07 0.51
N GLN A 168 9.53 -9.90 1.11
CA GLN A 168 9.79 -8.63 0.43
C GLN A 168 11.29 -8.44 0.14
N ILE A 169 12.16 -8.90 1.05
CA ILE A 169 13.61 -8.96 0.80
C ILE A 169 13.96 -9.94 -0.34
N LYS A 170 13.38 -11.14 -0.35
CA LYS A 170 13.53 -12.12 -1.44
C LYS A 170 13.12 -11.52 -2.79
N LYS A 171 11.96 -10.85 -2.85
CA LYS A 171 11.47 -10.13 -4.05
C LYS A 171 12.41 -9.02 -4.51
N PHE A 172 12.94 -8.22 -3.56
CA PHE A 172 13.93 -7.19 -3.85
C PHE A 172 15.18 -7.79 -4.50
N ILE A 173 15.75 -8.84 -3.89
CA ILE A 173 16.94 -9.52 -4.41
C ILE A 173 16.66 -10.11 -5.81
N ALA A 174 15.55 -10.82 -5.98
CA ALA A 174 15.18 -11.43 -7.26
C ALA A 174 15.03 -10.40 -8.40
N LYS A 175 14.44 -9.24 -8.11
CA LYS A 175 14.33 -8.13 -9.09
C LYS A 175 15.69 -7.65 -9.60
N TYR A 176 16.71 -7.56 -8.72
CA TYR A 176 18.01 -6.98 -9.06
C TYR A 176 19.08 -8.00 -9.45
N VAL A 177 18.91 -9.27 -9.07
CA VAL A 177 19.90 -10.32 -9.28
C VAL A 177 19.41 -11.37 -10.29
N CYS A 178 18.11 -11.65 -10.33
CA CYS A 178 17.51 -12.70 -11.17
C CYS A 178 16.70 -12.14 -12.36
N ASP A 179 16.74 -10.82 -12.59
CA ASP A 179 16.01 -10.08 -13.64
C ASP A 179 14.49 -10.30 -13.62
N GLY A 180 13.90 -10.60 -12.46
CA GLY A 180 12.45 -10.80 -12.33
C GLY A 180 11.99 -10.96 -10.89
N ILE A 181 10.95 -10.21 -10.49
CA ILE A 181 10.43 -10.23 -9.12
C ILE A 181 9.75 -11.58 -8.76
N ASP A 182 9.23 -12.28 -9.77
CA ASP A 182 8.51 -13.55 -9.60
C ASP A 182 9.43 -14.72 -9.24
N LYS A 183 10.74 -14.58 -9.48
CA LYS A 183 11.78 -15.56 -9.13
C LYS A 183 12.21 -15.49 -7.66
N TYR A 184 11.43 -14.85 -6.80
CA TYR A 184 11.73 -14.74 -5.37
C TYR A 184 11.75 -16.09 -4.64
N ARG A 185 11.14 -17.13 -5.22
CA ARG A 185 11.16 -18.50 -4.71
C ARG A 185 12.54 -19.15 -4.87
N ASP A 186 13.29 -18.72 -5.87
CA ASP A 186 14.62 -19.25 -6.21
C ASP A 186 15.74 -18.59 -5.39
N VAL A 187 15.39 -17.76 -4.40
CA VAL A 187 16.33 -17.03 -3.56
C VAL A 187 16.09 -17.39 -2.11
N ASP A 188 17.13 -17.83 -1.42
CA ASP A 188 17.13 -17.99 0.02
C ASP A 188 17.83 -16.84 0.72
N VAL A 189 17.26 -16.44 1.86
CA VAL A 189 17.78 -15.37 2.72
C VAL A 189 18.06 -15.96 4.08
N LEU A 190 19.28 -15.74 4.56
CA LEU A 190 19.82 -16.28 5.79
C LEU A 190 20.26 -15.16 6.73
N CYS A 191 20.25 -15.44 8.02
CA CYS A 191 20.86 -14.60 9.05
C CYS A 191 21.66 -15.53 9.98
N ASN A 192 22.93 -15.23 10.22
CA ASN A 192 23.85 -16.11 10.95
C ASN A 192 23.88 -17.55 10.40
N ASN A 193 23.89 -17.72 9.08
CA ASN A 193 23.83 -19.01 8.37
C ASN A 193 22.54 -19.83 8.58
N GLU A 194 21.50 -19.29 9.23
CA GLU A 194 20.19 -19.92 9.36
C GLU A 194 19.19 -19.38 8.34
N LEU A 195 18.39 -20.27 7.74
CA LEU A 195 17.33 -19.88 6.81
C LEU A 195 16.22 -19.11 7.55
N LEU A 196 15.81 -17.98 6.97
CA LEU A 196 14.71 -17.19 7.50
C LEU A 196 13.36 -17.60 6.89
N GLY A 197 12.35 -17.75 7.75
CA GLY A 197 10.97 -17.99 7.34
C GLY A 197 10.40 -16.83 6.51
N LYS A 198 9.65 -17.16 5.46
CA LYS A 198 9.12 -16.21 4.46
C LYS A 198 8.24 -15.09 5.07
N ASP A 199 7.55 -15.38 6.15
CA ASP A 199 6.60 -14.48 6.83
C ASP A 199 7.23 -13.73 8.01
N HIS A 200 8.50 -13.98 8.32
CA HIS A 200 9.19 -13.24 9.39
C HIS A 200 9.37 -11.77 8.99
N THR A 201 9.02 -10.85 9.90
CA THR A 201 9.34 -9.42 9.78
C THR A 201 10.81 -9.16 10.13
N LEU A 202 11.39 -8.09 9.59
CA LEU A 202 12.75 -7.68 9.93
C LEU A 202 12.90 -7.33 11.41
N LYS A 203 11.85 -6.81 12.07
CA LYS A 203 11.81 -6.60 13.52
C LYS A 203 12.00 -7.92 14.26
N PHE A 204 11.24 -8.95 13.88
CA PHE A 204 11.36 -10.27 14.47
C PHE A 204 12.76 -10.86 14.27
N VAL A 205 13.30 -10.78 13.04
CA VAL A 205 14.65 -11.25 12.73
C VAL A 205 15.70 -10.51 13.55
N TYR A 206 15.60 -9.18 13.67
CA TYR A 206 16.51 -8.37 14.45
C TYR A 206 16.48 -8.76 15.94
N VAL A 207 15.30 -8.83 16.54
CA VAL A 207 15.14 -9.15 17.96
C VAL A 207 15.57 -10.58 18.30
N THR A 208 15.31 -11.55 17.41
CA THR A 208 15.60 -12.96 17.68
C THR A 208 17.03 -13.38 17.30
N ARG A 209 17.65 -12.74 16.31
CA ARG A 209 18.95 -13.18 15.75
C ARG A 209 20.06 -12.13 15.76
N TRP A 210 19.74 -10.85 16.02
CA TRP A 210 20.69 -9.74 15.91
C TRP A 210 20.68 -8.77 17.10
N ARG A 211 19.90 -9.05 18.15
CA ARG A 211 19.69 -8.15 19.31
C ARG A 211 20.97 -7.69 20.00
N PHE A 212 21.99 -8.55 20.04
CA PHE A 212 23.27 -8.30 20.72
C PHE A 212 24.39 -7.91 19.75
N GLN A 213 24.08 -7.71 18.48
CA GLN A 213 25.04 -7.35 17.45
C GLN A 213 24.85 -5.91 17.01
N ASN A 214 25.94 -5.27 16.57
CA ASN A 214 25.87 -3.90 16.06
C ASN A 214 25.17 -3.87 14.69
N PRO A 215 24.35 -2.83 14.40
CA PRO A 215 23.83 -2.58 13.06
C PRO A 215 24.96 -2.39 12.02
N PRO A 216 24.69 -2.63 10.72
CA PRO A 216 23.42 -3.08 10.15
C PRO A 216 23.16 -4.58 10.36
N LEU A 217 21.89 -4.98 10.35
CA LEU A 217 21.49 -6.39 10.33
C LEU A 217 22.05 -7.06 9.08
N ARG A 218 22.95 -8.04 9.26
CA ARG A 218 23.56 -8.74 8.12
C ARG A 218 22.68 -9.89 7.69
N LEU A 219 22.19 -9.79 6.47
CA LEU A 219 21.47 -10.85 5.80
C LEU A 219 22.31 -11.36 4.64
N GLN A 220 22.32 -12.67 4.49
CA GLN A 220 23.02 -13.34 3.40
C GLN A 220 22.02 -13.91 2.43
N TYR A 221 22.35 -13.96 1.14
CA TYR A 221 21.50 -14.59 0.14
C TYR A 221 22.27 -15.53 -0.77
N ARG A 222 21.55 -16.56 -1.25
CA ARG A 222 22.04 -17.60 -2.16
C ARG A 222 20.89 -18.13 -3.04
N PRO A 223 21.18 -18.86 -4.13
CA PRO A 223 20.14 -19.58 -4.85
C PRO A 223 19.45 -20.57 -3.91
N SER A 224 18.14 -20.73 -4.05
CA SER A 224 17.43 -21.78 -3.33
C SER A 224 17.93 -23.14 -3.83
N ILE A 225 18.17 -24.04 -2.89
CA ILE A 225 18.60 -25.41 -3.20
C ILE A 225 17.33 -26.25 -3.07
N GLU A 226 16.78 -26.69 -4.20
CA GLU A 226 15.80 -27.78 -4.19
C GLU A 226 16.54 -29.05 -3.75
N LEU A 227 16.11 -29.62 -2.62
CA LEU A 227 16.50 -30.96 -2.17
C LEU A 227 15.61 -32.01 -2.81
#